data_AF-D1AMA9-F1
#
_entry.id   AF-D1AMA9-F1
#
_cell.length_a   1.000
_cell.length_b   1.000
_cell.length_c   1.000
_cell.angle_alpha   90.00
_cell.angle_beta   90.00
_cell.angle_gamma   90.00
#
_symmetry.space_group_name_H-M   'P 1'
#
loop_
_entity.id
_entity.type
_entity.pdbx_description
1 polymer ?
#
loop_
_entity_poly.entity_id
_entity_poly.type
_entity_poly.pdbx_seq_one_letter_code
_entity_poly.pdbx_strand_id
1 'polypeptide(L)'
;MKYVINEGQRALVFKEGKLVDYLKEGTYNNFGFFNKIFDVHECEGQLKSEKKLDILLKNEKLKEELDVIEVDEHELLLYYRDNKFSGAYYQGKYAFWKVLGENSFRKLDLTQLFKIDTKLKNVFSQWTLNSSFDTVEVEDYNMVLYYKNGVFDDVFFEGEYAVSKKYYRNSFTKFDLRTPIVYNNTMKKMFDKNPELIDSFDIKKVKEKELLIWSQNGIYKGKYLTGEYLFWNKLEKNEFDIIDMNMDGEIDKKYHNILEKLTGTYSKFDIKDYEAGLLIKNSQYEKTLTPGIYYFWNGTDKKELINVDLRLKQTDLQGQEILTKDKITLRLNFVTQYRVTDPLKNYKKINNLENQIYILLQIVLREYVGMQNLEQLLESKNEIAEFVLERIKKEEEKYGVEFLEAGIKDIILPGDIKEILNTVLIAEKSALANTIKRREETASTRSLLNTAKVMEENKTLYRLKEMEYIEKIVEKIGNIEISGNGNILEELGKIFSRK
;
A
#
# COMPACT_ATOMS: atom_id res chain seq x y z
N MET A 1 -6.98 96.88 -18.43
CA MET A 1 -7.20 95.45 -18.13
C MET A 1 -7.90 95.36 -16.77
N LYS A 2 -8.99 94.60 -16.68
CA LYS A 2 -9.65 94.26 -15.40
C LYS A 2 -9.31 92.80 -15.11
N TYR A 3 -9.00 92.47 -13.87
CA TYR A 3 -8.83 91.08 -13.44
C TYR A 3 -10.17 90.59 -12.90
N VAL A 4 -10.70 89.52 -13.50
CA VAL A 4 -11.96 88.91 -13.08
C VAL A 4 -11.62 87.62 -12.34
N ILE A 5 -12.04 87.52 -11.08
CA ILE A 5 -11.98 86.31 -10.29
C ILE A 5 -13.40 85.76 -10.26
N ASN A 6 -13.58 84.58 -10.83
CA ASN A 6 -14.90 83.96 -10.92
C ASN A 6 -15.36 83.45 -9.56
N GLU A 7 -16.67 83.23 -9.43
CA GLU A 7 -17.25 82.56 -8.27
C GLU A 7 -16.57 81.21 -8.04
N GLY A 8 -16.18 80.93 -6.80
CA GLY A 8 -15.42 79.72 -6.46
C GLY A 8 -13.92 79.78 -6.72
N GLN A 9 -13.39 80.94 -7.13
CA GLN A 9 -11.95 81.18 -7.25
C GLN A 9 -11.46 82.18 -6.20
N ARG A 10 -10.18 82.07 -5.85
CA ARG A 10 -9.45 83.06 -5.04
C ARG A 10 -8.13 83.38 -5.72
N ALA A 11 -7.76 84.66 -5.73
CA ALA A 11 -6.44 85.06 -6.21
C ALA A 11 -5.52 85.39 -5.04
N LEU A 12 -4.39 84.68 -4.97
CA LEU A 12 -3.28 85.01 -4.11
C LEU A 12 -2.41 86.05 -4.83
N VAL A 13 -2.20 87.19 -4.20
CA VAL A 13 -1.48 88.31 -4.82
C VAL A 13 -0.09 88.43 -4.21
N PHE A 14 0.93 88.19 -5.03
CA PHE A 14 2.33 88.24 -4.63
C PHE A 14 3.00 89.51 -5.12
N LYS A 15 3.85 90.13 -4.30
CA LYS A 15 4.78 91.19 -4.71
C LYS A 15 6.18 90.79 -4.28
N GLU A 16 7.14 90.77 -5.20
CA GLU A 16 8.53 90.36 -4.92
C GLU A 16 8.63 89.00 -4.18
N GLY A 17 7.74 88.06 -4.53
CA GLY A 17 7.69 86.72 -3.96
C GLY A 17 7.03 86.59 -2.58
N LYS A 18 6.57 87.69 -1.96
CA LYS A 18 5.80 87.68 -0.70
C LYS A 18 4.30 87.78 -0.98
N LEU A 19 3.48 87.04 -0.24
CA LEU A 19 2.02 87.18 -0.28
C LEU A 19 1.66 88.54 0.34
N VAL A 20 1.10 89.44 -0.47
CA VAL A 20 0.74 90.81 -0.05
C VAL A 20 -0.77 90.97 0.08
N ASP A 21 -1.54 90.21 -0.72
CA ASP A 21 -2.99 90.33 -0.69
C ASP A 21 -3.69 89.02 -1.06
N TYR A 22 -4.98 88.97 -0.76
CA TYR A 22 -5.87 87.85 -1.00
C TYR A 22 -7.21 88.40 -1.50
N LEU A 23 -7.60 88.02 -2.71
CA LEU A 23 -8.80 88.55 -3.38
C LEU A 23 -9.88 87.47 -3.52
N LYS A 24 -11.12 87.87 -3.21
CA LYS A 24 -12.33 87.04 -3.35
C LYS A 24 -12.92 87.17 -4.76
N GLU A 25 -14.02 86.49 -5.06
CA GLU A 25 -14.70 86.66 -6.33
C GLU A 25 -15.09 88.12 -6.59
N GLY A 26 -14.87 88.60 -7.81
CA GLY A 26 -15.08 90.00 -8.15
C GLY A 26 -14.22 90.50 -9.30
N THR A 27 -14.50 91.74 -9.73
CA THR A 27 -13.77 92.41 -10.81
C THR A 27 -12.87 93.50 -10.23
N TYR A 28 -11.56 93.34 -10.38
CA TYR A 28 -10.54 94.23 -9.81
C TYR A 28 -9.88 95.08 -10.90
N ASN A 29 -9.75 96.39 -10.63
CA ASN A 29 -9.13 97.35 -11.55
C ASN A 29 -7.59 97.38 -11.37
N ASN A 30 -6.84 97.37 -12.48
CA ASN A 30 -5.38 97.20 -12.49
C ASN A 30 -4.54 98.33 -11.84
N PHE A 31 -5.16 99.43 -11.40
CA PHE A 31 -4.45 100.66 -10.98
C PHE A 31 -3.61 100.51 -9.69
N GLY A 32 -3.82 99.45 -8.90
CA GLY A 32 -3.08 99.18 -7.64
C GLY A 32 -2.15 97.95 -7.66
N PHE A 33 -1.90 97.37 -8.84
CA PHE A 33 -1.28 96.05 -8.96
C PHE A 33 0.02 96.00 -9.79
N PHE A 34 0.65 97.15 -10.05
CA PHE A 34 1.98 97.20 -10.68
C PHE A 34 3.01 96.37 -9.89
N ASN A 35 3.75 95.50 -10.61
CA ASN A 35 4.70 94.52 -10.08
C ASN A 35 4.12 93.44 -9.13
N LYS A 36 2.82 93.13 -9.24
CA LYS A 36 2.20 92.01 -8.51
C LYS A 36 1.84 90.84 -9.43
N ILE A 37 2.01 89.62 -8.93
CA ILE A 37 1.66 88.35 -9.61
C ILE A 37 0.38 87.82 -8.98
N PHE A 38 -0.57 87.40 -9.80
CA PHE A 38 -1.82 86.76 -9.36
C PHE A 38 -1.72 85.26 -9.59
N ASP A 39 -1.83 84.48 -8.52
CA ASP A 39 -1.96 83.03 -8.56
C ASP A 39 -3.44 82.71 -8.24
N VAL A 40 -4.19 82.32 -9.26
CA VAL A 40 -5.64 82.06 -9.13
C VAL A 40 -5.84 80.59 -8.84
N HIS A 41 -6.51 80.30 -7.72
CA HIS A 41 -6.82 78.95 -7.29
C HIS A 41 -8.32 78.71 -7.35
N GLU A 42 -8.70 77.52 -7.83
CA GLU A 42 -10.03 76.97 -7.62
C GLU A 42 -10.18 76.57 -6.15
N CYS A 43 -11.31 76.93 -5.54
CA CYS A 43 -11.61 76.68 -4.12
C CYS A 43 -12.24 75.31 -3.87
N GLU A 44 -11.91 74.35 -4.73
CA GLU A 44 -12.35 72.98 -4.66
C GLU A 44 -11.21 72.11 -4.11
N GLY A 45 -11.39 71.58 -2.90
CA GLY A 45 -10.41 70.69 -2.28
C GLY A 45 -9.16 71.38 -1.74
N GLN A 46 -8.00 70.79 -2.01
CA GLN A 46 -6.71 71.22 -1.47
C GLN A 46 -6.17 72.47 -2.17
N LEU A 47 -5.65 73.43 -1.39
CA LEU A 47 -4.84 74.53 -1.91
C LEU A 47 -3.52 73.98 -2.50
N LYS A 48 -3.40 74.04 -3.82
CA LYS A 48 -2.18 73.70 -4.57
C LYS A 48 -1.50 74.99 -5.01
N SER A 49 -0.43 75.41 -4.34
CA SER A 49 0.39 76.56 -4.73
C SER A 49 1.86 76.16 -4.79
N GLU A 50 2.61 76.80 -5.69
CA GLU A 50 4.07 76.63 -5.81
C GLU A 50 4.83 77.25 -4.61
N LYS A 51 4.17 78.12 -3.85
CA LYS A 51 4.77 78.77 -2.68
C LYS A 51 4.58 77.91 -1.43
N LYS A 52 5.58 77.94 -0.53
CA LYS A 52 5.54 77.21 0.73
C LYS A 52 4.33 77.64 1.56
N LEU A 53 3.55 76.67 2.03
CA LEU A 53 2.31 76.91 2.76
C LEU A 53 2.52 77.77 4.01
N ASP A 54 3.64 77.62 4.74
CA ASP A 54 3.95 78.45 5.92
C ASP A 54 4.12 79.94 5.60
N ILE A 55 4.43 80.30 4.34
CA ILE A 55 4.49 81.70 3.90
C ILE A 55 3.08 82.22 3.64
N LEU A 56 2.19 81.39 3.09
CA LEU A 56 0.82 81.74 2.76
C LEU A 56 -0.03 81.90 4.03
N LEU A 57 0.16 81.01 5.01
CA LEU A 57 -0.55 81.03 6.28
C LEU A 57 -0.20 82.21 7.21
N LYS A 58 0.78 83.05 6.84
CA LYS A 58 1.04 84.33 7.53
C LYS A 58 -0.07 85.36 7.29
N ASN A 59 -0.87 85.19 6.24
CA ASN A 59 -2.03 86.03 6.00
C ASN A 59 -3.25 85.47 6.76
N GLU A 60 -3.68 86.19 7.79
CA GLU A 60 -4.78 85.76 8.67
C GLU A 60 -6.10 85.59 7.92
N LYS A 61 -6.40 86.47 6.95
CA LYS A 61 -7.62 86.41 6.14
C LYS A 61 -7.70 85.15 5.28
N LEU A 62 -6.55 84.72 4.73
CA LEU A 62 -6.47 83.48 3.98
C LEU A 62 -6.63 82.25 4.89
N LYS A 63 -6.06 82.29 6.10
CA LYS A 63 -6.13 81.20 7.08
C LYS A 63 -7.56 80.92 7.54
N GLU A 64 -8.40 81.94 7.65
CA GLU A 64 -9.81 81.79 8.05
C GLU A 64 -10.62 80.93 7.06
N GLU A 65 -10.36 81.04 5.75
CA GLU A 65 -11.04 80.27 4.70
C GLU A 65 -10.42 78.89 4.43
N LEU A 66 -9.44 78.47 5.23
CA LEU A 66 -8.73 77.19 5.08
C LEU A 66 -8.85 76.30 6.32
N ASP A 67 -9.05 75.01 6.09
CA ASP A 67 -8.77 73.96 7.07
C ASP A 67 -7.31 73.54 6.91
N VAL A 68 -6.47 73.87 7.90
CA VAL A 68 -5.06 73.49 7.91
C VAL A 68 -4.90 72.24 8.76
N ILE A 69 -4.36 71.18 8.16
CA ILE A 69 -4.17 69.90 8.81
C ILE A 69 -2.71 69.48 8.67
N GLU A 70 -2.11 69.19 9.81
CA GLU A 70 -0.80 68.57 9.89
C GLU A 70 -0.99 67.06 10.05
N VAL A 71 -0.29 66.30 9.22
CA VAL A 71 -0.28 64.84 9.18
C VAL A 71 1.11 64.39 9.58
N ASP A 72 1.19 63.60 10.64
CA ASP A 72 2.48 63.13 11.17
C ASP A 72 3.06 61.96 10.35
N GLU A 73 4.29 61.55 10.68
CA GLU A 73 5.06 60.55 9.94
C GLU A 73 4.31 59.23 9.75
N HIS A 74 3.59 58.77 10.76
CA HIS A 74 2.83 57.52 10.70
C HIS A 74 1.32 57.72 10.56
N GLU A 75 0.88 58.91 10.13
CA GLU A 75 -0.53 59.18 9.89
C GLU A 75 -0.87 59.18 8.40
N LEU A 76 -2.10 58.77 8.10
CA LEU A 76 -2.75 58.96 6.82
C LEU A 76 -4.04 59.75 7.04
N LEU A 77 -4.13 60.90 6.40
CA LEU A 77 -5.33 61.72 6.40
C LEU A 77 -6.23 61.33 5.23
N LEU A 78 -7.40 60.79 5.54
CA LEU A 78 -8.49 60.62 4.58
C LEU A 78 -9.33 61.91 4.55
N TYR A 79 -9.41 62.52 3.38
CA TYR A 79 -10.16 63.74 3.13
C TYR A 79 -11.47 63.41 2.43
N TYR A 80 -12.56 63.96 2.96
CA TYR A 80 -13.90 63.85 2.39
C TYR A 80 -14.46 65.25 2.14
N ARG A 81 -15.11 65.43 0.99
CA ARG A 81 -15.90 66.62 0.64
C ARG A 81 -17.36 66.20 0.51
N ASP A 82 -18.26 66.85 1.24
CA ASP A 82 -19.70 66.55 1.20
C ASP A 82 -20.00 65.04 1.40
N ASN A 83 -19.31 64.45 2.39
CA ASN A 83 -19.34 63.01 2.73
C ASN A 83 -18.87 62.04 1.63
N LYS A 84 -18.27 62.53 0.54
CA LYS A 84 -17.63 61.71 -0.50
C LYS A 84 -16.12 61.72 -0.32
N PHE A 85 -15.49 60.57 -0.49
CA PHE A 85 -14.04 60.47 -0.41
C PHE A 85 -13.38 61.25 -1.56
N SER A 86 -12.49 62.16 -1.22
CA SER A 86 -11.87 63.11 -2.15
C SER A 86 -10.35 62.95 -2.26
N GLY A 87 -9.68 62.38 -1.26
CA GLY A 87 -8.25 62.12 -1.33
C GLY A 87 -7.63 61.53 -0.07
N ALA A 88 -6.40 61.04 -0.20
CA ALA A 88 -5.59 60.53 0.91
C ALA A 88 -4.23 61.24 0.94
N TYR A 89 -3.81 61.67 2.12
CA TYR A 89 -2.61 62.49 2.29
C TYR A 89 -1.71 61.90 3.38
N TYR A 90 -0.45 61.65 3.04
CA TYR A 90 0.59 61.17 3.95
C TYR A 90 1.22 62.32 4.73
N GLN A 91 2.29 62.05 5.49
CA GLN A 91 3.04 63.05 6.25
C GLN A 91 3.23 64.38 5.49
N GLY A 92 2.83 65.48 6.13
CA GLY A 92 2.92 66.81 5.56
C GLY A 92 1.89 67.77 6.15
N LYS A 93 1.98 69.03 5.71
CA LYS A 93 1.04 70.09 6.10
C LYS A 93 0.19 70.47 4.90
N TYR A 94 -1.12 70.33 5.05
CA TYR A 94 -2.09 70.54 3.98
C TYR A 94 -3.07 71.63 4.37
N ALA A 95 -3.58 72.35 3.37
CA ALA A 95 -4.64 73.32 3.55
C ALA A 95 -5.77 73.03 2.55
N PHE A 96 -7.00 73.00 3.03
CA PHE A 96 -8.20 72.73 2.23
C PHE A 96 -9.16 73.90 2.29
N TRP A 97 -9.74 74.30 1.17
CA TRP A 97 -10.68 75.42 1.11
C TRP A 97 -12.01 75.09 1.80
N LYS A 98 -12.53 76.02 2.62
CA LYS A 98 -13.84 75.90 3.31
C LYS A 98 -15.04 76.40 2.50
N VAL A 99 -14.78 77.08 1.39
CA VAL A 99 -15.73 78.01 0.75
C VAL A 99 -16.85 77.30 -0.03
N LEU A 100 -16.59 76.09 -0.55
CA LEU A 100 -17.48 75.42 -1.51
C LEU A 100 -17.86 73.98 -1.11
N GLY A 101 -18.42 73.80 0.08
CA GLY A 101 -18.86 72.49 0.60
C GLY A 101 -18.27 72.17 1.96
N GLU A 102 -18.71 71.07 2.55
CA GLU A 102 -18.29 70.64 3.88
C GLU A 102 -17.06 69.72 3.80
N ASN A 103 -16.00 70.08 4.51
CA ASN A 103 -14.82 69.24 4.64
C ASN A 103 -14.95 68.36 5.89
N SER A 104 -14.69 67.07 5.74
CA SER A 104 -14.49 66.17 6.88
C SER A 104 -13.22 65.34 6.71
N PHE A 105 -12.61 65.00 7.84
CA PHE A 105 -11.26 64.46 7.90
C PHE A 105 -11.20 63.28 8.84
N ARG A 106 -10.52 62.21 8.43
CA ARG A 106 -10.25 61.05 9.28
C ARG A 106 -8.77 60.72 9.21
N LYS A 107 -8.09 60.83 10.36
CA LYS A 107 -6.70 60.37 10.49
C LYS A 107 -6.68 58.87 10.80
N LEU A 108 -5.77 58.16 10.16
CA LEU A 108 -5.50 56.73 10.36
C LEU A 108 -4.04 56.55 10.77
N ASP A 109 -3.80 55.74 11.80
CA ASP A 109 -2.45 55.40 12.26
C ASP A 109 -1.88 54.23 11.44
N LEU A 110 -0.95 54.53 10.54
CA LEU A 110 -0.30 53.57 9.63
C LEU A 110 0.55 52.52 10.36
N THR A 111 0.77 52.65 11.68
CA THR A 111 1.42 51.60 12.48
C THR A 111 0.47 50.48 12.87
N GLN A 112 -0.84 50.75 12.83
CA GLN A 112 -1.90 49.84 13.26
C GLN A 112 -2.45 49.00 12.11
N LEU A 113 -3.04 47.88 12.50
CA LEU A 113 -3.86 47.04 11.65
C LEU A 113 -5.23 47.70 11.43
N PHE A 114 -5.74 47.66 10.20
CA PHE A 114 -7.08 48.12 9.89
C PHE A 114 -7.97 46.96 9.46
N LYS A 115 -9.05 46.69 10.20
CA LYS A 115 -10.15 45.87 9.66
C LYS A 115 -10.98 46.75 8.72
N ILE A 116 -11.09 46.36 7.45
CA ILE A 116 -11.85 47.09 6.44
C ILE A 116 -13.33 46.89 6.73
N ASP A 117 -13.97 47.96 7.22
CA ASP A 117 -15.42 48.03 7.35
C ASP A 117 -16.07 48.49 6.02
N THR A 118 -17.41 48.48 5.97
CA THR A 118 -18.18 48.88 4.78
C THR A 118 -17.89 50.32 4.33
N LYS A 119 -17.44 51.20 5.23
CA LYS A 119 -17.12 52.60 4.92
C LYS A 119 -15.73 52.72 4.30
N LEU A 120 -14.78 51.91 4.75
CA LEU A 120 -13.39 51.88 4.26
C LEU A 120 -13.23 51.09 2.97
N LYS A 121 -14.14 50.16 2.64
CA LYS A 121 -14.09 49.35 1.42
C LYS A 121 -14.01 50.21 0.14
N ASN A 122 -14.82 51.27 0.06
CA ASN A 122 -14.82 52.21 -1.08
C ASN A 122 -13.57 53.11 -1.15
N VAL A 123 -12.83 53.21 -0.04
CA VAL A 123 -11.64 54.05 0.09
C VAL A 123 -10.39 53.27 -0.32
N PHE A 124 -10.22 52.05 0.20
CA PHE A 124 -9.09 51.18 -0.13
C PHE A 124 -9.20 50.55 -1.54
N SER A 125 -10.39 50.54 -2.15
CA SER A 125 -10.56 50.15 -3.56
C SER A 125 -10.02 51.20 -4.55
N GLN A 126 -9.70 52.41 -4.11
CA GLN A 126 -9.13 53.43 -4.98
C GLN A 126 -7.65 53.15 -5.28
N TRP A 127 -7.26 53.33 -6.54
CA TRP A 127 -5.91 53.02 -7.05
C TRP A 127 -4.78 53.70 -6.26
N THR A 128 -5.05 54.89 -5.70
CA THR A 128 -4.10 55.69 -4.92
C THR A 128 -3.70 55.05 -3.59
N LEU A 129 -4.60 54.28 -2.98
CA LEU A 129 -4.37 53.62 -1.69
C LEU A 129 -4.01 52.14 -1.84
N ASN A 130 -4.52 51.46 -2.88
CA ASN A 130 -4.23 50.05 -3.13
C ASN A 130 -2.71 49.77 -3.32
N SER A 131 -1.95 50.72 -3.84
CA SER A 131 -0.49 50.58 -4.00
C SER A 131 0.30 50.66 -2.68
N SER A 132 -0.28 51.26 -1.64
CA SER A 132 0.40 51.58 -0.38
C SER A 132 0.03 50.64 0.77
N PHE A 133 -0.91 49.73 0.55
CA PHE A 133 -1.39 48.77 1.53
C PHE A 133 -1.33 47.35 0.97
N ASP A 134 -1.10 46.39 1.86
CA ASP A 134 -1.46 44.99 1.61
C ASP A 134 -2.87 44.79 2.14
N THR A 135 -3.78 44.38 1.26
CA THR A 135 -5.11 43.95 1.65
C THR A 135 -5.18 42.44 1.67
N VAL A 136 -5.85 41.90 2.68
CA VAL A 136 -6.06 40.46 2.85
C VAL A 136 -7.53 40.22 3.13
N GLU A 137 -8.15 39.42 2.27
CA GLU A 137 -9.48 38.88 2.49
C GLU A 137 -9.34 37.48 3.11
N VAL A 138 -9.95 37.30 4.28
CA VAL A 138 -10.00 36.03 4.99
C VAL A 138 -11.42 35.48 4.85
N GLU A 139 -11.54 34.46 4.02
CA GLU A 139 -12.78 33.71 3.83
C GLU A 139 -13.17 32.93 5.09
N ASP A 140 -14.44 32.52 5.18
CA ASP A 140 -14.95 31.65 6.24
C ASP A 140 -14.06 30.44 6.46
N TYR A 141 -13.91 30.05 7.72
CA TYR A 141 -13.11 28.90 8.15
C TYR A 141 -11.63 28.97 7.78
N ASN A 142 -11.14 30.15 7.43
CA ASN A 142 -9.72 30.40 7.31
C ASN A 142 -9.24 31.33 8.42
N MET A 143 -7.96 31.21 8.70
CA MET A 143 -7.24 32.09 9.59
C MET A 143 -5.95 32.51 8.89
N VAL A 144 -5.55 33.77 9.04
CA VAL A 144 -4.29 34.28 8.50
C VAL A 144 -3.42 34.80 9.62
N LEU A 145 -2.20 34.27 9.72
CA LEU A 145 -1.18 34.86 10.58
C LEU A 145 -0.50 36.01 9.84
N TYR A 146 -0.50 37.17 10.47
CA TYR A 146 0.16 38.37 9.99
C TYR A 146 1.54 38.52 10.64
N TYR A 147 2.53 38.76 9.79
CA TYR A 147 3.89 39.02 10.21
C TYR A 147 4.32 40.40 9.74
N LYS A 148 4.86 41.17 10.67
CA LYS A 148 5.41 42.51 10.48
C LYS A 148 6.92 42.43 10.58
N ASN A 149 7.63 42.75 9.49
CA ASN A 149 9.09 42.60 9.37
C ASN A 149 9.59 41.18 9.71
N GLY A 150 8.81 40.15 9.38
CA GLY A 150 9.12 38.74 9.64
C GLY A 150 8.86 38.27 11.08
N VAL A 151 8.36 39.14 11.96
CA VAL A 151 7.94 38.79 13.32
C VAL A 151 6.42 38.65 13.34
N PHE A 152 5.90 37.60 13.97
CA PHE A 152 4.47 37.45 14.18
C PHE A 152 3.92 38.67 14.90
N ASP A 153 2.92 39.30 14.31
CA ASP A 153 2.25 40.46 14.86
C ASP A 153 0.85 40.09 15.32
N ASP A 154 -0.03 39.61 14.45
CA ASP A 154 -1.43 39.34 14.81
C ASP A 154 -2.05 38.20 13.98
N VAL A 155 -3.28 37.84 14.30
CA VAL A 155 -4.07 36.80 13.63
C VAL A 155 -5.39 37.34 13.13
N PHE A 156 -5.70 37.06 11.87
CA PHE A 156 -6.93 37.49 11.21
C PHE A 156 -7.85 36.29 11.03
N PHE A 157 -9.11 36.48 11.37
CA PHE A 157 -10.22 35.57 11.07
C PHE A 157 -11.09 36.21 9.98
N GLU A 158 -12.31 35.72 9.78
CA GLU A 158 -13.22 36.19 8.74
C GLU A 158 -13.33 37.73 8.66
N GLY A 159 -13.08 38.24 7.44
CA GLY A 159 -13.17 39.65 7.09
C GLY A 159 -12.06 40.15 6.16
N GLU A 160 -12.13 41.43 5.82
CA GLU A 160 -11.12 42.13 5.03
C GLU A 160 -10.22 42.97 5.95
N TYR A 161 -8.91 42.90 5.74
CA TYR A 161 -7.90 43.60 6.53
C TYR A 161 -6.94 44.37 5.61
N ALA A 162 -6.46 45.52 6.08
CA ALA A 162 -5.45 46.32 5.41
C ALA A 162 -4.30 46.63 6.37
N VAL A 163 -3.06 46.50 5.88
CA VAL A 163 -1.84 46.91 6.59
C VAL A 163 -0.95 47.74 5.69
N SER A 164 -0.29 48.74 6.25
CA SER A 164 0.56 49.66 5.50
C SER A 164 1.82 48.96 4.97
N LYS A 165 2.14 49.14 3.69
CA LYS A 165 3.42 48.72 3.06
C LYS A 165 4.55 49.72 3.27
N LYS A 166 4.21 50.94 3.70
CA LYS A 166 5.12 52.08 3.63
C LYS A 166 6.32 51.94 4.58
N TYR A 167 6.10 51.32 5.74
CA TYR A 167 7.10 51.23 6.81
C TYR A 167 7.52 49.80 7.15
N TYR A 168 6.77 48.81 6.67
CA TYR A 168 6.94 47.43 7.11
C TYR A 168 6.88 46.46 5.94
N ARG A 169 7.70 45.41 6.02
CA ARG A 169 7.57 44.25 5.16
C ARG A 169 6.52 43.32 5.75
N ASN A 170 5.37 43.28 5.11
CA ASN A 170 4.26 42.42 5.52
C ASN A 170 4.38 41.05 4.86
N SER A 171 4.00 40.02 5.60
CA SER A 171 3.77 38.69 5.03
C SER A 171 2.64 37.99 5.77
N PHE A 172 1.98 37.08 5.06
CA PHE A 172 0.77 36.42 5.52
C PHE A 172 0.91 34.91 5.36
N THR A 173 0.42 34.15 6.32
CA THR A 173 0.33 32.69 6.22
C THR A 173 -1.11 32.26 6.48
N LYS A 174 -1.76 31.71 5.45
CA LYS A 174 -3.14 31.24 5.50
C LYS A 174 -3.19 29.81 6.03
N PHE A 175 -4.15 29.55 6.90
CA PHE A 175 -4.48 28.25 7.47
C PHE A 175 -5.96 27.96 7.27
N ASP A 176 -6.29 26.73 6.85
CA ASP A 176 -7.66 26.24 6.79
C ASP A 176 -8.01 25.60 8.15
N LEU A 177 -8.97 26.19 8.86
CA LEU A 177 -9.43 25.74 10.19
C LEU A 177 -10.19 24.40 10.14
N ARG A 178 -10.55 23.92 8.96
CA ARG A 178 -11.10 22.56 8.75
C ARG A 178 -10.03 21.48 8.77
N THR A 179 -8.76 21.89 8.82
CA THR A 179 -7.62 20.99 8.97
C THR A 179 -6.85 21.34 10.23
N PRO A 180 -6.23 20.38 10.91
CA PRO A 180 -5.45 20.71 12.08
C PRO A 180 -4.17 21.43 11.73
N ILE A 181 -3.78 22.31 12.63
CA ILE A 181 -2.59 23.14 12.49
C ILE A 181 -1.53 22.59 13.44
N VAL A 182 -0.30 22.43 12.96
CA VAL A 182 0.82 22.01 13.80
C VAL A 182 1.14 23.12 14.80
N TYR A 183 1.10 22.80 16.08
CA TYR A 183 1.50 23.70 17.14
C TYR A 183 3.01 23.94 17.11
N ASN A 184 3.40 25.20 17.02
CA ASN A 184 4.80 25.62 16.96
C ASN A 184 4.99 26.92 17.74
N ASN A 185 6.23 27.44 17.75
CA ASN A 185 6.54 28.69 18.46
C ASN A 185 5.71 29.89 18.00
N THR A 186 5.25 29.93 16.75
CA THR A 186 4.37 31.01 16.28
C THR A 186 2.97 30.85 16.88
N MET A 187 2.41 29.64 16.91
CA MET A 187 1.11 29.40 17.55
C MET A 187 1.16 29.74 19.04
N LYS A 188 2.28 29.44 19.71
CA LYS A 188 2.50 29.88 21.09
C LYS A 188 2.43 31.41 21.21
N LYS A 189 3.16 32.16 20.37
CA LYS A 189 3.11 33.64 20.36
C LYS A 189 1.71 34.18 20.06
N MET A 190 0.96 33.51 19.20
CA MET A 190 -0.44 33.83 18.90
C MET A 190 -1.30 33.70 20.17
N PHE A 191 -1.22 32.59 20.89
CA PHE A 191 -1.97 32.43 22.15
C PHE A 191 -1.47 33.34 23.28
N ASP A 192 -0.17 33.63 23.35
CA ASP A 192 0.37 34.57 24.34
C ASP A 192 -0.18 35.99 24.12
N LYS A 193 -0.39 36.39 22.85
CA LYS A 193 -0.96 37.71 22.49
C LYS A 193 -2.50 37.72 22.55
N ASN A 194 -3.14 36.59 22.25
CA ASN A 194 -4.58 36.41 22.19
C ASN A 194 -5.04 35.19 23.03
N PRO A 195 -5.00 35.29 24.38
CA PRO A 195 -5.33 34.16 25.26
C PRO A 195 -6.74 33.61 25.08
N GLU A 196 -7.69 34.46 24.67
CA GLU A 196 -9.08 34.09 24.38
C GLU A 196 -9.24 33.07 23.24
N LEU A 197 -8.23 32.95 22.37
CA LEU A 197 -8.27 31.98 21.28
C LEU A 197 -8.03 30.55 21.74
N ILE A 198 -7.42 30.34 22.91
CA ILE A 198 -7.13 28.99 23.43
C ILE A 198 -8.42 28.16 23.52
N ASP A 199 -9.51 28.77 24.00
CA ASP A 199 -10.80 28.10 24.13
C ASP A 199 -11.46 27.74 22.79
N SER A 200 -10.94 28.29 21.68
CA SER A 200 -11.43 28.02 20.32
C SER A 200 -10.72 26.83 19.65
N PHE A 201 -9.72 26.23 20.31
CA PHE A 201 -8.98 25.08 19.79
C PHE A 201 -8.90 23.94 20.80
N ASP A 202 -9.14 22.72 20.33
CA ASP A 202 -8.71 21.51 21.04
C ASP A 202 -7.23 21.26 20.73
N ILE A 203 -6.40 21.30 21.78
CA ILE A 203 -4.96 21.04 21.65
C ILE A 203 -4.69 19.57 21.98
N LYS A 204 -4.09 18.83 21.04
CA LYS A 204 -3.71 17.43 21.24
C LYS A 204 -2.22 17.22 21.02
N LYS A 205 -1.58 16.67 22.05
CA LYS A 205 -0.19 16.21 22.02
C LYS A 205 -0.15 14.72 21.76
N VAL A 206 0.60 14.33 20.75
CA VAL A 206 0.85 12.96 20.33
C VAL A 206 2.32 12.67 20.55
N LYS A 207 2.64 11.69 21.38
CA LYS A 207 4.02 11.31 21.68
C LYS A 207 4.58 10.40 20.59
N GLU A 208 5.88 10.11 20.71
CA GLU A 208 6.50 9.08 19.88
C GLU A 208 5.76 7.76 20.01
N LYS A 209 5.53 7.11 18.86
CA LYS A 209 4.83 5.82 18.76
C LYS A 209 3.36 5.86 19.18
N GLU A 210 2.78 7.03 19.38
CA GLU A 210 1.33 7.19 19.46
C GLU A 210 0.77 7.56 18.08
N LEU A 211 -0.47 7.16 17.84
CA LEU A 211 -1.28 7.52 16.68
C LEU A 211 -2.53 8.23 17.18
N LEU A 212 -2.72 9.47 16.74
CA LEU A 212 -3.98 10.19 16.93
C LEU A 212 -4.89 9.96 15.74
N ILE A 213 -6.06 9.41 15.98
CA ILE A 213 -7.16 9.36 15.03
C ILE A 213 -8.13 10.48 15.38
N TRP A 214 -8.40 11.35 14.41
CA TRP A 214 -9.34 12.44 14.54
C TRP A 214 -10.59 12.18 13.72
N SER A 215 -11.73 12.31 14.37
CA SER A 215 -13.06 12.21 13.79
C SER A 215 -13.88 13.45 14.16
N GLN A 216 -14.84 13.80 13.33
CA GLN A 216 -15.86 14.80 13.66
C GLN A 216 -17.23 14.20 13.39
N ASN A 217 -18.13 14.31 14.37
CA ASN A 217 -19.48 13.72 14.30
C ASN A 217 -19.47 12.22 13.92
N GLY A 218 -18.51 11.45 14.46
CA GLY A 218 -18.34 10.03 14.14
C GLY A 218 -17.71 9.71 12.77
N ILE A 219 -17.35 10.72 11.96
CA ILE A 219 -16.73 10.54 10.66
C ILE A 219 -15.22 10.76 10.77
N TYR A 220 -14.43 9.76 10.36
CA TYR A 220 -12.97 9.88 10.29
C TYR A 220 -12.55 11.04 9.37
N LYS A 221 -11.71 11.93 9.89
CA LYS A 221 -11.14 13.08 9.16
C LYS A 221 -9.66 12.94 8.90
N GLY A 222 -8.88 12.35 9.81
CA GLY A 222 -7.44 12.23 9.62
C GLY A 222 -6.72 11.43 10.69
N LYS A 223 -5.44 11.17 10.42
CA LYS A 223 -4.50 10.52 11.33
C LYS A 223 -3.26 11.39 11.50
N TYR A 224 -2.73 11.43 12.72
CA TYR A 224 -1.58 12.25 13.07
C TYR A 224 -0.62 11.46 13.94
N LEU A 225 0.67 11.58 13.65
CA LEU A 225 1.75 10.92 14.38
C LEU A 225 2.31 11.89 15.43
N THR A 226 3.55 11.68 15.86
CA THR A 226 4.24 12.52 16.84
C THR A 226 4.17 14.02 16.50
N GLY A 227 3.65 14.81 17.44
CA GLY A 227 3.50 16.25 17.28
C GLY A 227 2.47 16.84 18.23
N GLU A 228 2.38 18.16 18.26
CA GLU A 228 1.29 18.88 18.92
C GLU A 228 0.43 19.53 17.83
N TYR A 229 -0.88 19.36 17.92
CA TYR A 229 -1.82 19.77 16.90
C TYR A 229 -2.98 20.57 17.51
N LEU A 230 -3.41 21.58 16.77
CA LEU A 230 -4.55 22.45 17.08
C LEU A 230 -5.70 22.08 16.18
N PHE A 231 -6.85 21.76 16.77
CA PHE A 231 -8.09 21.47 16.05
C PHE A 231 -9.12 22.54 16.39
N TRP A 232 -9.65 23.22 15.38
CA TRP A 232 -10.68 24.22 15.61
C TRP A 232 -11.96 23.56 16.15
N ASN A 233 -12.50 24.07 17.27
CA ASN A 233 -13.58 23.41 18.01
C ASN A 233 -14.95 24.09 17.89
N LYS A 234 -15.03 25.21 17.15
CA LYS A 234 -16.28 25.99 17.01
C LYS A 234 -17.19 25.53 15.86
N LEU A 235 -16.77 24.55 15.05
CA LEU A 235 -17.55 24.08 13.88
C LEU A 235 -18.35 22.83 14.18
N GLU A 236 -17.62 21.78 14.52
CA GLU A 236 -18.16 20.45 14.75
C GLU A 236 -17.49 19.91 16.01
N LYS A 237 -18.18 18.98 16.68
CA LYS A 237 -17.61 18.31 17.84
C LYS A 237 -16.47 17.41 17.40
N ASN A 238 -15.26 17.74 17.86
CA ASN A 238 -14.08 16.92 17.61
C ASN A 238 -14.07 15.70 18.55
N GLU A 239 -13.73 14.54 17.99
CA GLU A 239 -13.54 13.29 18.70
C GLU A 239 -12.14 12.77 18.41
N PHE A 240 -11.44 12.31 19.46
CA PHE A 240 -10.03 11.98 19.40
C PHE A 240 -9.76 10.63 20.06
N ASP A 241 -9.17 9.72 19.30
CA ASP A 241 -8.64 8.45 19.81
C ASP A 241 -7.11 8.49 19.72
N ILE A 242 -6.41 8.50 20.85
CA ILE A 242 -4.95 8.36 20.91
C ILE A 242 -4.62 6.90 21.21
N ILE A 243 -3.86 6.29 20.32
CA ILE A 243 -3.55 4.86 20.34
C ILE A 243 -2.04 4.69 20.50
N ASP A 244 -1.62 3.90 21.48
CA ASP A 244 -0.23 3.45 21.56
C ASP A 244 0.03 2.38 20.49
N MET A 245 0.91 2.65 19.54
CA MET A 245 1.26 1.71 18.47
C MET A 245 2.18 0.58 18.94
N ASN A 246 2.74 0.66 20.15
CA ASN A 246 3.44 -0.45 20.80
C ASN A 246 2.48 -1.39 21.52
N MET A 247 1.18 -1.08 21.56
CA MET A 247 0.19 -1.94 22.20
C MET A 247 0.27 -3.36 21.63
N ASP A 248 0.28 -4.32 22.56
CA ASP A 248 0.24 -5.73 22.23
C ASP A 248 -1.16 -6.16 21.81
N GLY A 249 -1.20 -7.07 20.83
CA GLY A 249 -2.44 -7.60 20.30
C GLY A 249 -2.90 -6.98 18.99
N GLU A 250 -4.01 -7.53 18.51
CA GLU A 250 -4.62 -7.15 17.24
C GLU A 250 -5.32 -5.79 17.35
N ILE A 251 -5.35 -5.04 16.25
CA ILE A 251 -6.12 -3.80 16.16
C ILE A 251 -7.59 -4.10 16.45
N ASP A 252 -8.23 -3.24 17.25
CA ASP A 252 -9.65 -3.38 17.59
C ASP A 252 -10.53 -3.33 16.32
N LYS A 253 -11.57 -4.17 16.30
CA LYS A 253 -12.60 -4.23 15.26
C LYS A 253 -13.21 -2.86 14.95
N LYS A 254 -13.30 -1.96 15.92
CA LYS A 254 -13.84 -0.61 15.71
C LYS A 254 -13.07 0.22 14.67
N TYR A 255 -11.80 -0.08 14.42
CA TYR A 255 -10.98 0.63 13.43
C TYR A 255 -10.94 -0.06 12.06
N HIS A 256 -11.53 -1.25 11.91
CA HIS A 256 -11.40 -2.03 10.68
C HIS A 256 -11.98 -1.33 9.44
N ASN A 257 -13.04 -0.54 9.62
CA ASN A 257 -13.67 0.25 8.57
C ASN A 257 -12.81 1.41 8.05
N ILE A 258 -11.78 1.83 8.82
CA ILE A 258 -10.89 2.94 8.46
C ILE A 258 -9.45 2.48 8.21
N LEU A 259 -9.14 1.17 8.31
CA LEU A 259 -7.79 0.65 8.10
C LEU A 259 -7.19 1.07 6.76
N GLU A 260 -7.97 1.09 5.68
CA GLU A 260 -7.50 1.57 4.37
C GLU A 260 -6.97 3.01 4.41
N LYS A 261 -7.49 3.86 5.30
CA LYS A 261 -7.03 5.25 5.49
C LYS A 261 -5.83 5.34 6.45
N LEU A 262 -5.57 4.27 7.22
CA LEU A 262 -4.48 4.16 8.19
C LEU A 262 -3.21 3.50 7.61
N THR A 263 -3.05 3.44 6.29
CA THR A 263 -1.85 2.88 5.64
C THR A 263 -0.52 3.36 6.24
N GLY A 264 0.43 2.44 6.40
CA GLY A 264 1.77 2.73 6.96
C GLY A 264 1.85 2.72 8.49
N THR A 265 0.72 2.81 9.23
CA THR A 265 0.73 2.75 10.71
C THR A 265 0.48 1.34 11.24
N TYR A 266 0.15 0.38 10.39
CA TYR A 266 -0.08 -1.01 10.76
C TYR A 266 0.52 -1.98 9.74
N SER A 267 0.67 -3.23 10.15
CA SER A 267 1.04 -4.38 9.32
C SER A 267 -0.16 -5.31 9.19
N LYS A 268 -0.42 -5.77 7.96
CA LYS A 268 -1.45 -6.78 7.67
C LYS A 268 -0.77 -8.14 7.56
N PHE A 269 -1.28 -9.11 8.31
CA PHE A 269 -0.87 -10.50 8.26
C PHE A 269 -2.04 -11.34 7.76
N ASP A 270 -1.80 -12.09 6.69
CA ASP A 270 -2.80 -12.92 6.05
C ASP A 270 -2.39 -14.39 6.22
N ILE A 271 -3.21 -15.15 6.93
CA ILE A 271 -3.02 -16.59 7.15
C ILE A 271 -4.17 -17.32 6.46
N LYS A 272 -3.81 -18.14 5.48
CA LYS A 272 -4.78 -18.95 4.72
C LYS A 272 -5.28 -20.12 5.56
N ASP A 273 -6.43 -20.68 5.19
CA ASP A 273 -7.09 -21.81 5.86
C ASP A 273 -6.19 -23.03 6.11
N TYR A 274 -5.20 -23.22 5.25
CA TYR A 274 -4.29 -24.35 5.29
C TYR A 274 -2.90 -24.03 5.87
N GLU A 275 -2.73 -22.83 6.41
CA GLU A 275 -1.47 -22.34 6.99
C GLU A 275 -1.65 -22.07 8.49
N ALA A 276 -0.58 -22.26 9.25
CA ALA A 276 -0.44 -21.72 10.60
C ALA A 276 0.55 -20.55 10.57
N GLY A 277 0.17 -19.41 11.13
CA GLY A 277 1.04 -18.24 11.22
C GLY A 277 1.78 -18.21 12.56
N LEU A 278 3.10 -18.29 12.55
CA LEU A 278 3.91 -18.08 13.76
C LEU A 278 4.23 -16.59 13.87
N LEU A 279 3.69 -15.92 14.88
CA LEU A 279 3.98 -14.52 15.16
C LEU A 279 5.28 -14.43 15.98
N ILE A 280 6.26 -13.73 15.42
CA ILE A 280 7.56 -13.49 16.02
C ILE A 280 7.68 -12.00 16.31
N LYS A 281 7.93 -11.67 17.56
CA LYS A 281 8.12 -10.30 18.04
C LYS A 281 9.55 -10.15 18.54
N ASN A 282 10.31 -9.24 17.94
CA ASN A 282 11.73 -9.00 18.28
C ASN A 282 12.56 -10.30 18.32
N SER A 283 12.41 -11.14 17.30
CA SER A 283 13.06 -12.45 17.18
C SER A 283 12.67 -13.49 18.26
N GLN A 284 11.62 -13.24 19.03
CA GLN A 284 11.05 -14.19 19.99
C GLN A 284 9.66 -14.62 19.54
N TYR A 285 9.35 -15.91 19.70
CA TYR A 285 8.01 -16.43 19.43
C TYR A 285 7.02 -15.87 20.46
N GLU A 286 5.92 -15.31 19.98
CA GLU A 286 4.85 -14.77 20.82
C GLU A 286 3.65 -15.72 20.85
N LYS A 287 3.08 -16.03 19.67
CA LYS A 287 1.87 -16.85 19.54
C LYS A 287 1.74 -17.50 18.16
N THR A 288 0.95 -18.57 18.09
CA THR A 288 0.48 -19.17 16.84
C THR A 288 -0.89 -18.59 16.51
N LEU A 289 -1.03 -18.05 15.30
CA LEU A 289 -2.26 -17.49 14.75
C LEU A 289 -2.99 -18.54 13.92
N THR A 290 -4.31 -18.63 14.11
CA THR A 290 -5.21 -19.43 13.28
C THR A 290 -5.46 -18.72 11.93
N PRO A 291 -5.99 -19.43 10.92
CA PRO A 291 -6.40 -18.81 9.67
C PRO A 291 -7.27 -17.57 9.87
N GLY A 292 -6.99 -16.53 9.10
CA GLY A 292 -7.61 -15.23 9.22
C GLY A 292 -6.69 -14.08 8.82
N ILE A 293 -7.28 -12.90 8.75
CA ILE A 293 -6.58 -11.65 8.50
C ILE A 293 -6.42 -10.94 9.83
N TYR A 294 -5.18 -10.61 10.20
CA TYR A 294 -4.86 -9.91 11.42
C TYR A 294 -4.16 -8.59 11.12
N TYR A 295 -4.47 -7.59 11.92
CA TYR A 295 -3.87 -6.27 11.81
C TYR A 295 -3.15 -5.93 13.11
N PHE A 296 -1.91 -5.45 13.03
CA PHE A 296 -1.13 -5.04 14.19
C PHE A 296 -0.51 -3.67 13.96
N TRP A 297 -0.52 -2.80 14.97
CA TRP A 297 0.14 -1.50 14.86
C TRP A 297 1.66 -1.62 14.70
N ASN A 298 2.23 -0.69 13.93
CA ASN A 298 3.66 -0.57 13.64
C ASN A 298 4.35 0.27 14.72
N GLY A 299 4.61 -0.34 15.87
CA GLY A 299 5.31 0.27 16.98
C GLY A 299 6.84 0.27 16.83
N THR A 300 7.53 -0.03 17.92
CA THR A 300 8.98 -0.24 17.96
C THR A 300 9.35 -1.69 17.68
N ASP A 301 8.47 -2.60 18.10
CA ASP A 301 8.71 -4.02 17.99
C ASP A 301 8.59 -4.49 16.54
N LYS A 302 9.61 -5.21 16.08
CA LYS A 302 9.57 -5.87 14.78
C LYS A 302 8.71 -7.11 14.91
N LYS A 303 7.54 -7.07 14.27
CA LYS A 303 6.63 -8.21 14.13
C LYS A 303 6.89 -8.87 12.79
N GLU A 304 7.19 -10.15 12.80
CA GLU A 304 7.39 -11.00 11.63
C GLU A 304 6.39 -12.16 11.70
N LEU A 305 5.83 -12.52 10.54
CA LEU A 305 4.94 -13.66 10.40
C LEU A 305 5.63 -14.73 9.57
N ILE A 306 5.70 -15.95 10.12
CA ILE A 306 6.18 -17.11 9.39
C ILE A 306 5.00 -18.05 9.14
N ASN A 307 4.63 -18.19 7.87
CA ASN A 307 3.56 -19.06 7.44
C ASN A 307 4.10 -20.49 7.28
N VAL A 308 3.50 -21.43 8.00
CA VAL A 308 3.81 -22.86 7.90
C VAL A 308 2.62 -23.56 7.26
N ASP A 309 2.85 -24.15 6.08
CA ASP A 309 1.84 -24.93 5.36
C ASP A 309 1.60 -26.27 6.07
N LEU A 310 0.33 -26.53 6.45
CA LEU A 310 -0.11 -27.72 7.16
C LEU A 310 -0.64 -28.82 6.22
N ARG A 311 -0.67 -28.57 4.90
CA ARG A 311 -1.14 -29.55 3.92
C ARG A 311 -0.18 -30.74 3.82
N LEU A 312 -0.69 -31.78 3.19
CA LEU A 312 0.10 -32.93 2.78
C LEU A 312 1.22 -32.48 1.84
N LYS A 313 2.46 -32.79 2.22
CA LYS A 313 3.67 -32.56 1.44
C LYS A 313 4.29 -33.89 1.08
N GLN A 314 5.01 -33.89 -0.03
CA GLN A 314 5.72 -35.05 -0.55
C GLN A 314 7.21 -34.75 -0.61
N THR A 315 8.04 -35.65 -0.10
CA THR A 315 9.50 -35.62 -0.29
C THR A 315 9.91 -36.83 -1.10
N ASP A 316 10.54 -36.56 -2.24
CA ASP A 316 11.08 -37.57 -3.14
C ASP A 316 12.58 -37.74 -2.92
N LEU A 317 13.00 -38.94 -2.57
CA LEU A 317 14.40 -39.36 -2.61
C LEU A 317 14.69 -39.93 -4.00
N GLN A 318 15.59 -39.30 -4.75
CA GLN A 318 15.90 -39.69 -6.13
C GLN A 318 17.35 -40.15 -6.28
N GLY A 319 17.53 -41.23 -7.02
CA GLY A 319 18.82 -41.76 -7.46
C GLY A 319 19.69 -42.25 -6.32
N GLN A 320 19.12 -42.70 -5.19
CA GLN A 320 19.91 -43.10 -4.05
C GLN A 320 20.64 -44.41 -4.34
N GLU A 321 21.95 -44.34 -4.49
CA GLU A 321 22.80 -45.51 -4.67
C GLU A 321 23.05 -46.19 -3.32
N ILE A 322 22.74 -47.50 -3.25
CA ILE A 322 22.85 -48.33 -2.05
C ILE A 322 23.42 -49.69 -2.43
N LEU A 323 24.24 -50.25 -1.54
CA LEU A 323 24.79 -51.60 -1.65
C LEU A 323 23.91 -52.57 -0.84
N THR A 324 23.48 -53.66 -1.46
CA THR A 324 22.79 -54.77 -0.80
C THR A 324 23.74 -55.68 -0.04
N LYS A 325 23.21 -56.63 0.75
CA LYS A 325 23.99 -57.59 1.55
C LYS A 325 24.91 -58.48 0.70
N ASP A 326 24.49 -58.80 -0.53
CA ASP A 326 25.23 -59.59 -1.52
C ASP A 326 26.21 -58.74 -2.36
N LYS A 327 26.47 -57.49 -1.95
CA LYS A 327 27.42 -56.54 -2.57
C LYS A 327 27.03 -56.11 -3.99
N ILE A 328 25.73 -56.10 -4.30
CA ILE A 328 25.20 -55.55 -5.55
C ILE A 328 24.84 -54.09 -5.32
N THR A 329 25.35 -53.20 -6.18
CA THR A 329 24.93 -51.78 -6.16
C THR A 329 23.63 -51.63 -6.91
N LEU A 330 22.68 -50.89 -6.32
CA LEU A 330 21.42 -50.51 -6.96
C LEU A 330 21.12 -49.05 -6.70
N ARG A 331 20.32 -48.43 -7.58
CA ARG A 331 19.76 -47.09 -7.32
C ARG A 331 18.29 -47.22 -7.00
N LEU A 332 17.87 -46.53 -5.95
CA LEU A 332 16.50 -46.58 -5.46
C LEU A 332 15.91 -45.18 -5.42
N ASN A 333 14.67 -45.09 -5.89
CA ASN A 333 13.83 -43.91 -5.73
C ASN A 333 12.72 -44.23 -4.74
N PHE A 334 12.52 -43.33 -3.78
CA PHE A 334 11.58 -43.51 -2.69
C PHE A 334 10.78 -42.23 -2.49
N VAL A 335 9.54 -42.37 -2.06
CA VAL A 335 8.64 -41.25 -1.77
C VAL A 335 8.11 -41.38 -0.36
N THR A 336 8.00 -40.25 0.34
CA THR A 336 7.26 -40.16 1.59
C THR A 336 6.31 -38.97 1.55
N GLN A 337 5.15 -39.14 2.17
CA GLN A 337 4.16 -38.11 2.37
C GLN A 337 4.01 -37.81 3.86
N TYR A 338 4.04 -36.53 4.20
CA TYR A 338 3.93 -36.07 5.58
C TYR A 338 3.15 -34.76 5.65
N ARG A 339 2.63 -34.44 6.83
CA ARG A 339 2.05 -33.13 7.14
C ARG A 339 2.64 -32.57 8.42
N VAL A 340 2.73 -31.25 8.52
CA VAL A 340 3.19 -30.59 9.75
C VAL A 340 2.03 -30.56 10.74
N THR A 341 2.25 -31.08 11.95
CA THR A 341 1.25 -31.08 13.03
C THR A 341 1.59 -30.07 14.12
N ASP A 342 2.89 -29.87 14.39
CA ASP A 342 3.40 -28.87 15.33
C ASP A 342 4.33 -27.87 14.62
N PRO A 343 3.79 -26.74 14.13
CA PRO A 343 4.57 -25.75 13.39
C PRO A 343 5.62 -25.05 14.28
N LEU A 344 5.33 -24.88 15.57
CA LEU A 344 6.24 -24.22 16.51
C LEU A 344 7.50 -25.04 16.74
N LYS A 345 7.32 -26.33 16.97
CA LYS A 345 8.44 -27.27 17.19
C LYS A 345 9.28 -27.39 15.91
N ASN A 346 8.62 -27.47 14.76
CA ASN A 346 9.27 -27.51 13.47
C ASN A 346 10.18 -26.28 13.27
N TYR A 347 9.63 -25.08 13.45
CA TYR A 347 10.37 -23.83 13.27
C TYR A 347 11.56 -23.67 14.24
N LYS A 348 11.40 -24.02 15.52
CA LYS A 348 12.44 -23.81 16.53
C LYS A 348 13.59 -24.80 16.46
N LYS A 349 13.30 -26.07 16.14
CA LYS A 349 14.28 -27.16 16.28
C LYS A 349 14.93 -27.55 14.96
N ILE A 350 14.26 -27.31 13.83
CA ILE A 350 14.65 -27.88 12.56
C ILE A 350 14.92 -26.79 11.54
N ASN A 351 16.17 -26.76 11.09
CA ASN A 351 16.55 -26.00 9.93
C ASN A 351 16.29 -26.85 8.68
N ASN A 352 15.39 -26.38 7.82
CA ASN A 352 14.97 -27.04 6.57
C ASN A 352 14.44 -28.47 6.77
N LEU A 353 13.14 -28.57 7.02
CA LEU A 353 12.44 -29.83 7.27
C LEU A 353 12.60 -30.85 6.13
N GLU A 354 12.46 -30.43 4.88
CA GLU A 354 12.52 -31.31 3.71
C GLU A 354 13.88 -32.01 3.61
N ASN A 355 14.97 -31.25 3.79
CA ASN A 355 16.32 -31.82 3.77
C ASN A 355 16.56 -32.78 4.94
N GLN A 356 16.04 -32.49 6.13
CA GLN A 356 16.20 -33.39 7.28
C GLN A 356 15.44 -34.71 7.08
N ILE A 357 14.22 -34.65 6.53
CA ILE A 357 13.44 -35.84 6.17
C ILE A 357 14.18 -36.63 5.08
N TYR A 358 14.74 -35.96 4.08
CA TYR A 358 15.54 -36.59 3.02
C TYR A 358 16.73 -37.38 3.60
N ILE A 359 17.51 -36.77 4.51
CA ILE A 359 18.64 -37.44 5.17
C ILE A 359 18.16 -38.62 6.04
N LEU A 360 17.05 -38.45 6.77
CA LEU A 360 16.46 -39.52 7.59
C LEU A 360 16.10 -40.72 6.71
N LEU A 361 15.43 -40.49 5.57
CA LEU A 361 15.10 -41.55 4.61
C LEU A 361 16.35 -42.25 4.09
N GLN A 362 17.41 -41.51 3.76
CA GLN A 362 18.67 -42.10 3.29
C GLN A 362 19.28 -43.06 4.31
N ILE A 363 19.23 -42.72 5.60
CA ILE A 363 19.77 -43.56 6.69
C ILE A 363 18.92 -44.83 6.83
N VAL A 364 17.59 -44.68 6.92
CA VAL A 364 16.66 -45.80 7.13
C VAL A 364 16.66 -46.76 5.94
N LEU A 365 16.67 -46.25 4.71
CA LEU A 365 16.73 -47.08 3.51
C LEU A 365 18.06 -47.83 3.40
N ARG A 366 19.17 -47.19 3.77
CA ARG A 366 20.48 -47.84 3.79
C ARG A 366 20.54 -48.96 4.82
N GLU A 367 19.95 -48.75 5.99
CA GLU A 367 19.82 -49.77 7.03
C GLU A 367 19.05 -50.99 6.51
N TYR A 368 17.87 -50.79 5.93
CA TYR A 368 17.04 -51.90 5.43
C TYR A 368 17.68 -52.63 4.25
N VAL A 369 18.08 -51.91 3.20
CA VAL A 369 18.64 -52.51 1.97
C VAL A 369 19.97 -53.22 2.26
N GLY A 370 20.78 -52.70 3.18
CA GLY A 370 22.04 -53.33 3.59
C GLY A 370 21.87 -54.68 4.30
N MET A 371 20.68 -54.97 4.85
CA MET A 371 20.37 -56.23 5.53
C MET A 371 19.75 -57.30 4.61
N GLN A 372 19.31 -56.91 3.40
CA GLN A 372 18.59 -57.77 2.45
C GLN A 372 19.47 -58.16 1.25
N ASN A 373 19.25 -59.37 0.73
CA ASN A 373 19.80 -59.77 -0.58
C ASN A 373 18.96 -59.15 -1.72
N LEU A 374 19.52 -59.06 -2.93
CA LEU A 374 18.82 -58.44 -4.06
C LEU A 374 17.48 -59.13 -4.39
N GLU A 375 17.46 -60.46 -4.39
CA GLU A 375 16.26 -61.25 -4.72
C GLU A 375 15.12 -61.00 -3.71
N GLN A 376 15.44 -61.03 -2.41
CA GLN A 376 14.51 -60.71 -1.33
C GLN A 376 13.95 -59.28 -1.44
N LEU A 377 14.81 -58.32 -1.80
CA LEU A 377 14.39 -56.93 -2.01
C LEU A 377 13.41 -56.77 -3.17
N LEU A 378 13.57 -57.58 -4.23
CA LEU A 378 12.70 -57.56 -5.41
C LEU A 378 11.37 -58.28 -5.17
N GLU A 379 11.35 -59.32 -4.33
CA GLU A 379 10.14 -60.05 -3.92
C GLU A 379 9.31 -59.24 -2.91
N SER A 380 9.95 -58.69 -1.88
CA SER A 380 9.32 -58.03 -0.73
C SER A 380 9.21 -56.51 -0.88
N LYS A 381 8.74 -56.01 -2.03
CA LYS A 381 8.65 -54.56 -2.29
C LYS A 381 7.77 -53.79 -1.29
N ASN A 382 6.70 -54.41 -0.81
CA ASN A 382 5.77 -53.81 0.15
C ASN A 382 6.35 -53.76 1.57
N GLU A 383 7.19 -54.74 1.94
CA GLU A 383 7.78 -54.81 3.29
C GLU A 383 8.76 -53.66 3.54
N ILE A 384 9.47 -53.21 2.50
CA ILE A 384 10.36 -52.04 2.59
C ILE A 384 9.55 -50.79 2.98
N ALA A 385 8.38 -50.59 2.36
CA ALA A 385 7.53 -49.44 2.63
C ALA A 385 7.04 -49.41 4.08
N GLU A 386 6.55 -50.57 4.57
CA GLU A 386 6.09 -50.71 5.95
C GLU A 386 7.22 -50.51 6.97
N PHE A 387 8.38 -51.12 6.75
CA PHE A 387 9.54 -50.98 7.63
C PHE A 387 10.00 -49.52 7.73
N VAL A 388 10.14 -48.86 6.57
CA VAL A 388 10.58 -47.45 6.53
C VAL A 388 9.55 -46.58 7.24
N LEU A 389 8.25 -46.79 6.99
CA LEU A 389 7.17 -46.05 7.65
C LEU A 389 7.20 -46.22 9.18
N GLU A 390 7.35 -47.45 9.68
CA GLU A 390 7.40 -47.70 11.12
C GLU A 390 8.63 -47.02 11.77
N ARG A 391 9.76 -47.01 11.06
CA ARG A 391 10.99 -46.39 11.56
C ARG A 391 10.91 -44.87 11.60
N ILE A 392 10.40 -44.23 10.54
CA ILE A 392 10.25 -42.76 10.50
C ILE A 392 9.14 -42.29 11.45
N LYS A 393 8.10 -43.11 11.68
CA LYS A 393 7.05 -42.82 12.67
C LYS A 393 7.59 -42.62 14.08
N LYS A 394 8.63 -43.37 14.47
CA LYS A 394 9.30 -43.22 15.78
C LYS A 394 9.97 -41.85 15.95
N GLU A 395 10.25 -41.14 14.87
CA GLU A 395 10.87 -39.81 14.89
C GLU A 395 9.85 -38.67 14.68
N GLU A 396 8.56 -38.94 14.44
CA GLU A 396 7.51 -37.92 14.21
C GLU A 396 7.50 -36.82 15.25
N GLU A 397 7.53 -37.23 16.52
CA GLU A 397 7.50 -36.29 17.63
C GLU A 397 8.72 -35.36 17.59
N LYS A 398 9.91 -35.86 17.23
CA LYS A 398 11.12 -35.06 17.13
C LYS A 398 11.00 -33.99 16.05
N TYR A 399 10.35 -34.33 14.93
CA TYR A 399 10.20 -33.46 13.77
C TYR A 399 8.95 -32.56 13.78
N GLY A 400 7.97 -32.85 14.63
CA GLY A 400 6.70 -32.12 14.68
C GLY A 400 5.85 -32.35 13.43
N VAL A 401 6.00 -33.53 12.81
CA VAL A 401 5.31 -33.95 11.59
C VAL A 401 4.64 -35.28 11.82
N GLU A 402 3.66 -35.58 10.99
CA GLU A 402 3.01 -36.90 10.89
C GLU A 402 3.31 -37.47 9.51
N PHE A 403 3.92 -38.66 9.46
CA PHE A 403 4.17 -39.43 8.25
C PHE A 403 2.96 -40.31 7.95
N LEU A 404 2.37 -40.10 6.78
CA LEU A 404 1.13 -40.77 6.39
C LEU A 404 1.41 -41.99 5.52
N GLU A 405 2.23 -41.80 4.48
CA GLU A 405 2.52 -42.84 3.49
C GLU A 405 4.00 -42.80 3.09
N ALA A 406 4.57 -43.97 2.84
CA ALA A 406 5.93 -44.15 2.35
C ALA A 406 5.95 -45.28 1.33
N GLY A 407 6.73 -45.16 0.26
CA GLY A 407 6.73 -46.17 -0.79
C GLY A 407 7.93 -46.09 -1.73
N ILE A 408 8.25 -47.23 -2.35
CA ILE A 408 9.26 -47.31 -3.41
C ILE A 408 8.63 -46.86 -4.72
N LYS A 409 9.29 -45.92 -5.40
CA LYS A 409 8.91 -45.50 -6.74
C LYS A 409 9.51 -46.42 -7.80
N ASP A 410 10.82 -46.67 -7.71
CA ASP A 410 11.53 -47.56 -8.62
C ASP A 410 12.88 -48.04 -8.05
N ILE A 411 13.29 -49.22 -8.52
CA ILE A 411 14.59 -49.84 -8.25
C ILE A 411 15.28 -50.02 -9.60
N ILE A 412 16.44 -49.39 -9.75
CA ILE A 412 17.25 -49.40 -10.96
C ILE A 412 18.48 -50.27 -10.68
N LEU A 413 18.61 -51.34 -11.45
CA LEU A 413 19.74 -52.26 -11.38
C LEU A 413 20.79 -51.90 -12.45
N PRO A 414 22.09 -52.14 -12.19
CA PRO A 414 23.13 -52.09 -13.21
C PRO A 414 22.84 -53.06 -14.36
N GLY A 415 23.28 -52.71 -15.58
CA GLY A 415 23.05 -53.52 -16.78
C GLY A 415 23.53 -54.96 -16.63
N ASP A 416 24.76 -55.14 -16.18
CA ASP A 416 25.41 -56.45 -16.03
C ASP A 416 24.61 -57.39 -15.10
N ILE A 417 24.09 -56.86 -13.98
CA ILE A 417 23.29 -57.65 -13.03
C ILE A 417 21.95 -58.03 -13.63
N LYS A 418 21.30 -57.11 -14.36
CA LYS A 418 20.03 -57.38 -15.04
C LYS A 418 20.19 -58.49 -16.09
N GLU A 419 21.30 -58.50 -16.82
CA GLU A 419 21.60 -59.55 -17.80
C GLU A 419 21.82 -60.92 -17.15
N ILE A 420 22.58 -60.96 -16.04
CA ILE A 420 22.82 -62.20 -15.27
C ILE A 420 21.49 -62.74 -14.72
N LEU A 421 20.67 -61.89 -14.11
CA LEU A 421 19.38 -62.29 -13.54
C LEU A 421 18.44 -62.86 -14.62
N ASN A 422 18.37 -62.20 -15.78
CA ASN A 422 17.60 -62.71 -16.91
C ASN A 422 18.11 -64.07 -17.39
N THR A 423 19.43 -64.25 -17.45
CA THR A 423 20.05 -65.52 -17.88
C THR A 423 19.74 -66.65 -16.90
N VAL A 424 19.88 -66.39 -15.59
CA VAL A 424 19.55 -67.35 -14.53
C VAL A 424 18.06 -67.72 -14.58
N LEU A 425 17.18 -66.72 -14.68
CA LEU A 425 15.73 -66.94 -14.78
C LEU A 425 15.36 -67.79 -16.00
N ILE A 426 15.95 -67.52 -17.18
CA ILE A 426 15.72 -68.31 -18.39
C ILE A 426 16.20 -69.76 -18.18
N ALA A 427 17.36 -69.95 -17.57
CA ALA A 427 17.89 -71.28 -17.28
C ALA A 427 16.99 -72.06 -16.31
N GLU A 428 16.52 -71.44 -15.23
CA GLU A 428 15.59 -72.06 -14.28
C GLU A 428 14.25 -72.43 -14.92
N LYS A 429 13.64 -71.49 -15.67
CA LYS A 429 12.38 -71.76 -16.36
C LYS A 429 12.54 -72.85 -17.42
N SER A 430 13.66 -72.89 -18.12
CA SER A 430 14.01 -73.97 -19.06
C SER A 430 14.19 -75.31 -18.36
N ALA A 431 14.87 -75.35 -17.21
CA ALA A 431 15.05 -76.56 -16.41
C ALA A 431 13.71 -77.08 -15.85
N LEU A 432 12.84 -76.18 -15.39
CA LEU A 432 11.48 -76.51 -14.96
C LEU A 432 10.64 -77.05 -16.13
N ALA A 433 10.66 -76.38 -17.28
CA ALA A 433 9.95 -76.82 -18.48
C ALA A 433 10.42 -78.20 -18.96
N ASN A 434 11.74 -78.45 -18.97
CA ASN A 434 12.29 -79.76 -19.31
C ASN A 434 11.88 -80.85 -18.33
N THR A 435 11.80 -80.52 -17.04
CA THR A 435 11.36 -81.46 -15.99
C THR A 435 9.89 -81.79 -16.14
N ILE A 436 9.04 -80.78 -16.40
CA ILE A 436 7.60 -80.96 -16.68
C ILE A 436 7.44 -81.81 -17.94
N LYS A 437 8.11 -81.46 -19.03
CA LYS A 437 8.07 -82.21 -20.30
C LYS A 437 8.47 -83.67 -20.11
N ARG A 438 9.58 -83.96 -19.43
CA ARG A 438 10.01 -85.34 -19.14
C ARG A 438 9.01 -86.09 -18.24
N ARG A 439 8.43 -85.41 -17.25
CA ARG A 439 7.37 -86.00 -16.40
C ARG A 439 6.12 -86.32 -17.20
N GLU A 440 5.69 -85.42 -18.09
CA GLU A 440 4.57 -85.61 -19.00
C GLU A 440 4.84 -86.74 -20.01
N GLU A 441 6.02 -86.78 -20.63
CA GLU A 441 6.43 -87.88 -21.52
C GLU A 441 6.46 -89.23 -20.81
N THR A 442 6.95 -89.28 -19.57
CA THR A 442 6.97 -90.52 -18.76
C THR A 442 5.55 -90.92 -18.36
N ALA A 443 4.71 -89.98 -17.94
CA ALA A 443 3.31 -90.24 -17.60
C ALA A 443 2.51 -90.72 -18.82
N SER A 444 2.72 -90.08 -19.98
CA SER A 444 2.14 -90.47 -21.27
C SER A 444 2.59 -91.87 -21.68
N THR A 445 3.90 -92.16 -21.62
CA THR A 445 4.44 -93.50 -21.98
C THR A 445 3.93 -94.59 -21.04
N ARG A 446 3.84 -94.32 -19.73
CA ARG A 446 3.23 -95.25 -18.76
C ARG A 446 1.75 -95.49 -19.05
N SER A 447 1.01 -94.42 -19.37
CA SER A 447 -0.41 -94.52 -19.76
C SER A 447 -0.58 -95.35 -21.04
N LEU A 448 0.25 -95.11 -22.06
CA LEU A 448 0.27 -95.89 -23.30
C LEU A 448 0.63 -97.36 -23.04
N LEU A 449 1.63 -97.65 -22.22
CA LEU A 449 2.01 -99.02 -21.85
C LEU A 449 0.87 -99.75 -21.15
N ASN A 450 0.21 -99.10 -20.18
CA ASN A 450 -0.95 -99.67 -19.51
C ASN A 450 -2.09 -99.92 -20.51
N THR A 451 -2.34 -98.97 -21.41
CA THR A 451 -3.35 -99.10 -22.47
C THR A 451 -3.02 -100.29 -23.39
N ALA A 452 -1.76 -100.44 -23.82
CA ALA A 452 -1.31 -101.53 -24.67
C ALA A 452 -1.48 -102.90 -23.98
N LYS A 453 -1.15 -103.03 -22.70
CA LYS A 453 -1.38 -104.25 -21.92
C LYS A 453 -2.87 -104.63 -21.87
N VAL A 454 -3.74 -103.67 -21.56
CA VAL A 454 -5.20 -103.90 -21.51
C VAL A 454 -5.74 -104.25 -22.91
N MET A 455 -5.20 -103.67 -23.98
CA MET A 455 -5.55 -104.02 -25.36
C MET A 455 -5.08 -105.43 -25.75
N GLU A 456 -3.89 -105.85 -25.33
CA GLU A 456 -3.35 -107.20 -25.58
C GLU A 456 -4.18 -108.28 -24.86
N GLU A 457 -4.58 -108.01 -23.62
CA GLU A 457 -5.41 -108.91 -22.82
C GLU A 457 -6.87 -109.00 -23.35
N ASN A 458 -7.37 -107.98 -24.04
CA ASN A 458 -8.76 -107.92 -24.51
C ASN A 458 -8.88 -107.65 -26.02
N LYS A 459 -9.06 -108.73 -26.79
CA LYS A 459 -9.20 -108.70 -28.26
C LYS A 459 -10.36 -107.82 -28.76
N THR A 460 -11.45 -107.70 -28.01
CA THR A 460 -12.60 -106.85 -28.36
C THR A 460 -12.24 -105.37 -28.23
N LEU A 461 -11.51 -104.99 -27.18
CA LEU A 461 -11.03 -103.63 -26.97
C LEU A 461 -10.03 -103.20 -28.06
N TYR A 462 -9.13 -104.09 -28.46
CA TYR A 462 -8.22 -103.85 -29.58
C TYR A 462 -9.00 -103.53 -30.86
N ARG A 463 -10.00 -104.35 -31.20
CA ARG A 463 -10.84 -104.15 -32.39
C ARG A 463 -11.61 -102.83 -32.36
N LEU A 464 -12.19 -102.48 -31.21
CA LEU A 464 -12.88 -101.20 -31.02
C LEU A 464 -11.92 -100.01 -31.21
N LYS A 465 -10.69 -100.10 -30.72
CA LYS A 465 -9.68 -99.05 -30.91
C LYS A 465 -9.17 -98.96 -32.34
N GLU A 466 -9.03 -100.08 -33.05
CA GLU A 466 -8.78 -100.06 -34.51
C GLU A 466 -9.89 -99.30 -35.24
N MET A 467 -11.16 -99.55 -34.89
CA MET A 467 -12.29 -98.85 -35.51
C MET A 467 -12.30 -97.35 -35.18
N GLU A 468 -11.97 -96.95 -33.95
CA GLU A 468 -11.84 -95.53 -33.57
C GLU A 468 -10.69 -94.83 -34.34
N TYR A 469 -9.56 -95.51 -34.57
CA TYR A 469 -8.48 -94.96 -35.39
C TYR A 469 -8.88 -94.85 -36.87
N ILE A 470 -9.59 -95.85 -37.40
CA ILE A 470 -10.15 -95.78 -38.75
C ILE A 470 -11.13 -94.61 -38.86
N GLU A 471 -12.00 -94.41 -37.87
CA GLU A 471 -12.92 -93.27 -37.80
C GLU A 471 -12.16 -91.93 -37.84
N LYS A 472 -11.13 -91.75 -37.00
CA LYS A 472 -10.30 -90.53 -37.01
C LYS A 472 -9.53 -90.31 -38.32
N ILE A 473 -9.09 -91.39 -38.97
CA ILE A 473 -8.43 -91.32 -40.27
C ILE A 473 -9.45 -90.87 -41.33
N VAL A 474 -10.63 -91.47 -41.34
CA VAL A 474 -11.73 -91.10 -42.25
C VAL A 474 -12.16 -89.64 -42.02
N GLU A 475 -12.24 -89.20 -40.76
CA GLU A 475 -12.56 -87.82 -40.38
C GLU A 475 -11.51 -86.81 -40.90
N LYS A 476 -10.21 -87.14 -40.86
CA LYS A 476 -9.14 -86.30 -41.44
C LYS A 476 -9.05 -86.35 -42.97
N ILE A 477 -9.54 -87.42 -43.61
CA ILE A 477 -9.53 -87.61 -45.08
C ILE A 477 -10.77 -86.98 -45.75
N GLY A 478 -11.60 -86.25 -45.00
CA GLY A 478 -12.92 -85.74 -45.38
C GLY A 478 -13.07 -84.91 -46.67
N ASN A 479 -12.07 -84.76 -47.55
CA ASN A 479 -12.25 -84.40 -48.96
C ASN A 479 -11.03 -84.82 -49.80
N ILE A 480 -11.16 -85.86 -50.61
CA ILE A 480 -10.30 -86.08 -51.79
C ILE A 480 -11.22 -85.96 -53.02
N GLU A 481 -11.17 -84.82 -53.71
CA GLU A 481 -11.78 -84.65 -55.03
C GLU A 481 -10.94 -85.39 -56.08
N ILE A 482 -11.52 -86.45 -56.65
CA ILE A 482 -10.87 -87.29 -57.65
C ILE A 482 -11.23 -86.77 -59.05
N SER A 483 -10.38 -85.91 -59.61
CA SER A 483 -10.35 -85.60 -61.03
C SER A 483 -9.16 -86.31 -61.69
N GLY A 484 -9.41 -87.42 -62.40
CA GLY A 484 -8.44 -87.98 -63.36
C GLY A 484 -8.15 -89.48 -63.25
N ASN A 485 -8.71 -90.24 -64.20
CA ASN A 485 -8.25 -91.52 -64.79
C ASN A 485 -7.45 -92.51 -63.90
N GLY A 486 -8.16 -93.39 -63.20
CA GLY A 486 -8.26 -94.78 -63.68
C GLY A 486 -7.21 -95.83 -63.29
N ASN A 487 -6.47 -95.73 -62.18
CA ASN A 487 -5.61 -96.85 -61.76
C ASN A 487 -5.45 -97.14 -60.25
N ILE A 488 -6.02 -96.33 -59.36
CA ILE A 488 -5.79 -96.48 -57.89
C ILE A 488 -6.79 -97.48 -57.25
N LEU A 489 -7.99 -97.62 -57.81
CA LEU A 489 -8.99 -98.60 -57.34
C LEU A 489 -8.51 -100.05 -57.51
N GLU A 490 -7.72 -100.34 -58.54
CA GLU A 490 -7.10 -101.67 -58.72
C GLU A 490 -5.97 -101.94 -57.72
N GLU A 491 -5.20 -100.92 -57.32
CA GLU A 491 -4.16 -101.06 -56.29
C GLU A 491 -4.76 -101.22 -54.89
N LEU A 492 -5.80 -100.46 -54.55
CA LEU A 492 -6.52 -100.62 -53.28
C LEU A 492 -7.20 -101.99 -53.20
N GLY A 493 -7.81 -102.47 -54.29
CA GLY A 493 -8.37 -103.81 -54.35
C GLY A 493 -7.35 -104.92 -54.05
N LYS A 494 -6.10 -104.76 -54.48
CA LYS A 494 -5.01 -105.73 -54.22
C LYS A 494 -4.54 -105.75 -52.77
N ILE A 495 -4.63 -104.63 -52.04
CA ILE A 495 -4.24 -104.56 -50.62
C ILE A 495 -5.29 -105.25 -49.75
N PHE A 496 -6.57 -105.13 -50.08
CA PHE A 496 -7.67 -105.71 -49.30
C PHE A 496 -8.01 -107.17 -49.66
N SER A 497 -7.45 -107.74 -50.74
CA SER A 497 -7.76 -109.11 -51.19
C SER A 497 -6.78 -110.20 -50.76
N ARG A 498 -5.74 -109.89 -49.96
CA ARG A 498 -4.88 -110.93 -49.37
C ARG A 498 -5.43 -111.38 -48.02
N LYS A 499 -6.09 -112.54 -48.01
CA LYS A 499 -6.42 -113.31 -46.80
C LYS A 499 -5.17 -113.82 -46.10
#